data_AF-A0A380S1V4-F1
#
_entry.id   AF-A0A380S1V4-F1
#
_cell.length_a   1.000
_cell.length_b   1.000
_cell.length_c   1.000
_cell.angle_alpha   90.00
_cell.angle_beta   90.00
_cell.angle_gamma   90.00
#
_symmetry.space_group_name_H-M   'P 1'
#
loop_
_entity.id
_entity.type
_entity.pdbx_description
1 polymer ?
#
loop_
_entity_poly.entity_id
_entity_poly.type
_entity_poly.pdbx_seq_one_letter_code
_entity_poly.pdbx_strand_id
1 'polypeptide(L)'
;MKLKSYFIAHNSSDESYLVSTSSAEFLEVVKSNKTLGAIIGLLQEETTRDQVVDAMKARFEAPEIVIERDVDQVIFQLLKVGALE
;
A
#
# COMPACT_ATOMS: atom_id res chain seq x y z
N MET A 1 -10.21 -3.26 -4.83
CA MET A 1 -9.73 -2.62 -3.60
C MET A 1 -8.98 -1.36 -3.96
N LYS A 2 -9.18 -0.31 -3.18
CA LYS A 2 -8.59 1.01 -3.41
C LYS A 2 -8.34 1.72 -2.07
N LEU A 3 -7.37 2.63 -2.03
CA LEU A 3 -7.20 3.55 -0.90
C LEU A 3 -8.39 4.49 -0.82
N LYS A 4 -8.98 4.60 0.38
CA LYS A 4 -10.03 5.57 0.64
C LYS A 4 -9.53 6.99 0.43
N SER A 5 -10.43 7.85 -0.03
CA SER A 5 -10.13 9.27 -0.32
C SER A 5 -9.61 10.09 0.86
N TYR A 6 -9.80 9.63 2.10
CA TYR A 6 -9.28 10.28 3.31
C TYR A 6 -7.83 9.92 3.63
N PHE A 7 -7.16 9.12 2.80
CA PHE A 7 -5.73 8.84 2.91
C PHE A 7 -4.99 9.44 1.71
N ILE A 8 -3.98 10.24 2.00
CA ILE A 8 -3.11 10.87 1.01
C ILE A 8 -1.80 10.10 0.99
N ALA A 9 -1.47 9.54 -0.16
CA ALA A 9 -0.19 8.91 -0.40
C ALA A 9 0.77 9.88 -1.11
N HIS A 10 1.97 10.03 -0.56
CA HIS A 10 3.05 10.79 -1.18
C HIS A 10 4.24 9.85 -1.41
N ASN A 11 4.59 9.61 -2.67
CA ASN A 11 5.71 8.77 -3.06
C ASN A 11 6.77 9.62 -3.81
N SER A 12 8.00 9.61 -3.32
CA SER A 12 9.19 10.17 -3.99
C SER A 12 10.23 9.06 -4.24
N SER A 13 11.37 9.40 -4.85
CA SER A 13 12.46 8.45 -5.12
C SER A 13 13.05 7.83 -3.86
N ASP A 14 13.08 8.59 -2.77
CA ASP A 14 13.78 8.23 -1.53
C ASP A 14 12.82 7.93 -0.38
N GLU A 15 11.60 8.50 -0.41
CA GLU A 15 10.66 8.41 0.69
C GLU A 15 9.23 8.16 0.22
N SER A 16 8.46 7.49 1.06
CA SER A 16 7.04 7.23 0.80
C SER A 16 6.28 7.42 2.11
N TYR A 17 5.17 8.16 2.07
CA TYR A 17 4.37 8.49 3.23
C TYR A 17 2.89 8.23 2.95
N LEU A 18 2.20 7.72 3.96
CA LEU A 18 0.74 7.67 3.99
C LEU A 18 0.27 8.60 5.10
N VAL A 19 -0.59 9.55 4.75
CA VAL A 19 -1.10 10.56 5.67
C VAL A 19 -2.62 10.47 5.69
N SER A 20 -3.17 10.23 6.87
CA SER A 20 -4.62 10.33 7.09
C SER A 20 -5.07 11.79 7.17
N THR A 21 -6.22 12.12 6.58
CA THR A 21 -6.90 13.39 6.81
C THR A 21 -7.76 13.32 8.08
N SER A 22 -8.29 14.46 8.53
CA SER A 22 -9.17 14.54 9.72
C SER A 22 -10.48 13.74 9.59
N SER A 23 -10.78 13.22 8.41
CA SER A 23 -11.94 12.36 8.14
C SER A 23 -11.66 10.87 8.39
N ALA A 24 -10.41 10.48 8.62
CA ALA A 24 -10.06 9.11 8.99
C ALA A 24 -10.18 8.88 10.50
N GLU A 25 -10.60 7.68 10.90
CA GLU A 25 -10.59 7.26 12.30
C GLU A 25 -9.16 7.08 12.85
N PHE A 26 -8.24 6.71 11.96
CA PHE A 26 -6.82 6.58 12.25
C PHE A 26 -6.08 7.86 11.80
N LEU A 27 -5.58 8.65 12.74
CA LEU A 27 -4.98 9.98 12.52
C LEU A 27 -3.44 9.94 12.67
N GLU A 28 -2.73 9.28 11.76
CA GLU A 28 -1.28 9.15 11.81
C GLU A 28 -0.59 9.39 10.46
N VAL A 29 0.71 9.66 10.54
CA VAL A 29 1.64 9.68 9.40
C VAL A 29 2.46 8.40 9.44
N VAL A 30 2.32 7.56 8.42
CA VAL A 30 3.10 6.32 8.29
C VAL A 30 4.25 6.55 7.32
N LYS A 31 5.49 6.46 7.82
CA LYS A 31 6.68 6.38 6.96
C LYS A 31 6.76 4.99 6.36
N SER A 32 6.68 4.93 5.04
CA SER A 32 6.70 3.69 4.28
C SER A 32 8.12 3.33 3.84
N ASN A 33 8.38 2.02 3.75
CA ASN A 33 9.54 1.51 3.04
C ASN A 33 9.22 1.36 1.54
N LYS A 34 10.20 0.94 0.74
CA LYS A 34 10.06 0.79 -0.72
C LYS A 34 8.92 -0.15 -1.13
N THR A 35 8.75 -1.26 -0.41
CA THR A 35 7.70 -2.25 -0.66
C THR A 35 6.31 -1.65 -0.40
N LEU A 36 6.11 -1.05 0.77
CA LEU A 36 4.84 -0.44 1.15
C LEU A 36 4.49 0.73 0.22
N GLY A 37 5.45 1.59 -0.12
CA GLY A 37 5.25 2.71 -1.04
C GLY A 37 4.82 2.25 -2.44
N ALA A 38 5.41 1.17 -2.96
CA ALA A 38 5.02 0.58 -4.23
C ALA A 38 3.59 0.04 -4.21
N ILE A 39 3.21 -0.70 -3.16
CA ILE A 39 1.85 -1.23 -3.00
C ILE A 39 0.83 -0.10 -2.85
N ILE A 40 1.11 0.90 -2.01
CA ILE A 40 0.27 2.09 -1.85
C ILE A 40 0.06 2.82 -3.17
N GLY A 41 1.11 2.95 -3.99
CA GLY A 41 1.00 3.56 -5.32
C GLY A 41 0.02 2.82 -6.24
N LEU A 42 0.02 1.48 -6.19
CA LEU A 42 -0.92 0.66 -6.96
C LEU A 42 -2.36 0.78 -6.44
N LEU A 43 -2.52 0.96 -5.12
CA LEU A 43 -3.83 1.11 -4.46
C LEU A 43 -4.43 2.52 -4.61
N GLN A 44 -3.74 3.47 -5.26
CA GLN A 44 -4.33 4.77 -5.60
C GLN A 44 -5.45 4.65 -6.64
N GLU A 45 -5.48 3.54 -7.38
CA GLU A 45 -6.54 3.20 -8.32
C GLU A 45 -7.19 1.86 -7.97
N GLU A 46 -8.36 1.60 -8.55
CA GLU A 46 -9.07 0.35 -8.34
C GLU A 46 -8.22 -0.83 -8.83
N THR A 47 -7.89 -1.74 -7.92
CA THR A 47 -6.99 -2.87 -8.21
C THR A 47 -7.41 -4.15 -7.49
N THR A 48 -6.80 -5.27 -7.87
CA THR A 48 -6.98 -6.59 -7.25
C THR A 48 -5.69 -7.07 -6.62
N ARG A 49 -5.78 -8.05 -5.71
CA ARG A 49 -4.61 -8.62 -5.04
C ARG A 49 -3.61 -9.16 -6.05
N ASP A 50 -4.10 -9.89 -7.05
CA ASP A 50 -3.26 -10.55 -8.05
C ASP A 50 -2.55 -9.52 -8.94
N GLN A 51 -3.23 -8.43 -9.32
CA GLN A 51 -2.59 -7.32 -10.04
C GLN A 51 -1.48 -6.66 -9.22
N VAL A 52 -1.67 -6.52 -7.90
CA VAL A 52 -0.62 -6.02 -7.01
C VAL A 52 0.55 -6.99 -6.95
N VAL A 53 0.30 -8.28 -6.79
CA VAL A 53 1.35 -9.32 -6.77
C VAL A 53 2.14 -9.33 -8.08
N ASP A 54 1.48 -9.28 -9.24
CA ASP A 54 2.12 -9.28 -10.55
C ASP A 54 2.99 -8.03 -10.77
N ALA A 55 2.49 -6.86 -10.38
CA ALA A 55 3.26 -5.62 -10.44
C ALA A 55 4.48 -5.66 -9.50
N MET A 56 4.36 -6.28 -8.33
CA MET A 56 5.47 -6.44 -7.38
C MET A 56 6.51 -7.44 -7.90
N LYS A 57 6.10 -8.55 -8.53
CA LYS A 57 6.99 -9.51 -9.20
C LYS A 57 7.81 -8.86 -10.32
N ALA A 58 7.20 -7.96 -11.10
CA ALA A 58 7.90 -7.23 -12.15
C ALA A 58 8.92 -6.22 -11.61
N ARG A 59 8.75 -5.75 -10.36
CA ARG A 59 9.55 -4.69 -9.76
C ARG A 59 10.67 -5.19 -8.84
N PHE A 60 10.49 -6.34 -8.21
CA PHE A 60 11.40 -6.85 -7.18
C PHE A 60 11.87 -8.27 -7.52
N GLU A 61 13.18 -8.49 -7.42
CA GLU A 61 13.77 -9.81 -7.56
C GLU A 61 13.70 -10.55 -6.21
N ALA A 62 12.62 -11.31 -6.02
CA ALA A 62 12.38 -12.12 -4.83
C ALA A 62 11.55 -13.37 -5.17
N PRO A 63 11.60 -14.43 -4.35
CA PRO A 63 10.72 -15.59 -4.52
C PRO A 63 9.25 -15.20 -4.46
N GLU A 64 8.43 -15.80 -5.32
CA GLU A 64 6.98 -15.52 -5.41
C GLU A 64 6.26 -15.60 -4.06
N ILE A 65 6.54 -16.64 -3.28
CA ILE A 65 5.95 -16.83 -1.95
C ILE A 65 6.27 -15.68 -0.98
N VAL A 66 7.44 -15.03 -1.12
CA VAL A 66 7.81 -13.88 -0.29
C VAL A 66 7.03 -12.65 -0.74
N ILE A 67 6.89 -12.45 -2.05
CA ILE A 67 6.12 -11.32 -2.61
C ILE A 67 4.65 -11.43 -2.21
N GLU A 68 4.03 -12.59 -2.37
CA GLU A 68 2.64 -12.81 -1.98
C GLU A 68 2.40 -12.54 -0.50
N ARG A 69 3.27 -13.09 0.36
CA ARG A 69 3.19 -12.86 1.82
C ARG A 69 3.30 -11.38 2.16
N ASP A 70 4.25 -10.67 1.55
CA ASP A 70 4.49 -9.25 1.86
C ASP A 70 3.31 -8.38 1.36
N VAL A 71 2.74 -8.71 0.20
CA VAL A 71 1.51 -8.07 -0.31
C VAL A 71 0.33 -8.32 0.64
N ASP A 72 0.11 -9.57 1.05
CA ASP A 72 -0.96 -9.93 1.98
C ASP A 72 -0.84 -9.22 3.33
N GLN A 73 0.39 -9.18 3.86
CA GLN A 73 0.65 -8.51 5.12
C GLN A 73 0.34 -7.01 5.01
N VAL A 74 0.73 -6.35 3.92
CA VAL A 74 0.43 -4.92 3.72
C VAL A 74 -1.08 -4.68 3.58
N ILE A 75 -1.77 -5.46 2.75
CA ILE A 75 -3.23 -5.33 2.57
C ILE A 75 -3.95 -5.53 3.90
N PHE A 76 -3.55 -6.55 4.68
CA PHE A 76 -4.12 -6.80 5.99
C PHE A 76 -3.93 -5.63 6.95
N GLN A 77 -2.73 -5.05 7.02
CA GLN A 77 -2.48 -3.89 7.88
C GLN A 77 -3.30 -2.66 7.44
N LEU A 78 -3.40 -2.41 6.13
CA LEU A 78 -4.18 -1.30 5.59
C LEU A 78 -5.69 -1.48 5.86
N LEU A 79 -6.22 -2.70 5.75
CA LEU A 79 -7.59 -3.01 6.15
C LEU A 79 -7.82 -2.80 7.65
N LYS A 80 -6.86 -3.22 8.49
CA LYS A 80 -6.94 -3.07 9.96
C LYS A 80 -7.04 -1.61 10.40
N VAL A 81 -6.36 -0.70 9.70
CA VAL A 81 -6.42 0.75 9.97
C VAL A 81 -7.54 1.46 9.17
N GLY A 82 -8.37 0.70 8.46
CA GLY A 82 -9.52 1.21 7.71
C GLY A 82 -9.16 2.01 6.45
N ALA A 83 -7.94 1.86 5.93
CA ALA A 83 -7.43 2.63 4.79
C ALA A 83 -7.92 2.14 3.42
N LEU A 84 -8.40 0.90 3.31
CA LEU A 84 -8.91 0.35 2.06
C LEU A 84 -10.44 0.28 2.02
N GLU A 85 -10.97 0.45 0.82
CA GLU A 85 -12.35 0.16 0.39
C GLU A 85 -12.38 -0.84 -0.78
#